data_AF-A0A1Y0N4A2-F1
#
_entry.id   AF-A0A1Y0N4A2-F1
#
_cell.length_a   1.000
_cell.length_b   1.000
_cell.length_c   1.000
_cell.angle_alpha   90.00
_cell.angle_beta   90.00
_cell.angle_gamma   90.00
#
_symmetry.space_group_name_H-M   'P 1'
#
loop_
_entity.id
_entity.type
_entity.pdbx_description
1 polymer ?
#
loop_
_entity_poly.entity_id
_entity_poly.type
_entity_poly.pdbx_seq_one_letter_code
_entity_poly.pdbx_strand_id
1 'polypeptide(L)'
;MRAPRCHADAADMPPVTDAHRQAAFQGMHWKGWTYEQAMQFDMRRRLIECRAAALRKAEWEATTKRTTVPVRRVRLGSDGHPVGYVTQMVNGPRKPIVQPDLI
;
A
#
# COMPACT_ATOMS: atom_id res chain seq x y z
N MET A 1 2.07 -22.13 13.28
CA MET A 1 1.01 -21.60 12.39
C MET A 1 1.18 -20.09 12.24
N ARG A 2 1.47 -19.61 11.03
CA ARG A 2 1.64 -18.17 10.74
C ARG A 2 0.25 -17.58 10.49
N ALA A 3 -0.16 -16.60 11.29
CA ALA A 3 -1.42 -15.90 11.07
C ALA A 3 -1.46 -15.35 9.62
N PRO A 4 -2.61 -15.41 8.93
CA PRO A 4 -2.73 -14.86 7.59
C PRO A 4 -2.32 -13.39 7.67
N ARG A 5 -1.27 -13.02 6.93
CA ARG A 5 -0.94 -11.62 6.71
C ARG A 5 -2.16 -11.03 6.01
N CYS A 6 -2.74 -9.99 6.60
CA CYS A 6 -3.90 -9.27 6.08
C CYS A 6 -3.50 -8.66 4.72
N HIS A 7 -3.63 -9.42 3.64
CA HIS A 7 -3.22 -9.03 2.29
C HIS A 7 -4.35 -8.34 1.51
N ALA A 8 -5.46 -8.01 2.17
CA ALA A 8 -6.64 -7.40 1.55
C ALA A 8 -6.35 -6.05 0.85
N ASP A 9 -5.25 -5.37 1.20
CA ASP A 9 -4.93 -4.03 0.68
C ASP A 9 -4.61 -4.00 -0.84
N ALA A 10 -4.30 -5.13 -1.49
CA ALA A 10 -3.91 -5.14 -2.90
C ALA A 10 -5.10 -5.16 -3.89
N ALA A 11 -6.25 -5.70 -3.48
CA ALA A 11 -7.41 -5.86 -4.36
C ALA A 11 -8.20 -4.55 -4.54
N ASP A 12 -8.20 -3.68 -3.52
CA ASP A 12 -8.97 -2.42 -3.51
C ASP A 12 -8.18 -1.22 -4.06
N MET A 13 -6.98 -1.49 -4.57
CA MET A 13 -6.04 -0.48 -4.99
C MET A 13 -6.22 -0.20 -6.49
N PRO A 14 -6.39 1.07 -6.91
CA PRO A 14 -6.63 1.38 -8.33
C PRO A 14 -5.45 0.93 -9.20
N PRO A 15 -5.64 0.69 -10.51
CA PRO A 15 -4.53 0.39 -11.41
C PRO A 15 -3.61 1.61 -11.61
N VAL A 16 -2.37 1.36 -12.05
CA VAL A 16 -1.45 2.43 -12.44
C VAL A 16 -1.89 3.03 -13.78
N THR A 17 -2.31 4.29 -13.77
CA THR A 17 -2.64 5.08 -14.96
C THR A 17 -1.40 5.63 -15.69
N ASP A 18 -1.58 6.06 -16.94
CA ASP A 18 -0.52 6.74 -17.70
C ASP A 18 -0.11 8.08 -17.09
N ALA A 19 -1.03 8.78 -16.42
CA ALA A 19 -0.73 10.01 -15.70
C ALA A 19 0.34 9.76 -14.62
N HIS A 20 0.24 8.66 -13.86
CA HIS A 20 1.27 8.31 -12.88
C HIS A 20 2.63 8.00 -13.53
N ARG A 21 2.64 7.38 -14.72
CA ARG A 21 3.87 7.07 -15.46
C ARG A 21 4.55 8.35 -15.96
N GLN A 22 3.78 9.29 -16.49
CA GLN A 22 4.29 10.59 -16.93
C GLN A 22 4.80 11.42 -15.75
N ALA A 23 4.06 11.49 -14.64
CA ALA A 23 4.49 12.16 -13.42
C ALA A 23 5.76 11.52 -12.83
N ALA A 24 5.85 10.19 -12.84
CA ALA A 24 7.03 9.45 -12.41
C ALA A 24 8.26 9.82 -13.25
N PHE A 25 8.11 9.86 -14.59
CA PHE A 25 9.18 10.26 -15.51
C PHE A 25 9.64 11.71 -15.25
N GLN A 26 8.69 12.65 -15.13
CA GLN A 26 9.01 14.05 -14.82
C GLN A 26 9.79 14.19 -13.50
N GLY A 27 9.39 13.45 -12.46
CA GLY A 27 10.08 13.47 -11.15
C GLY A 27 11.44 12.77 -11.11
N MET A 28 11.85 12.06 -12.16
CA MET A 28 13.20 11.48 -12.27
C MET A 28 14.23 12.47 -12.83
N HIS A 29 13.78 13.57 -13.47
CA HIS A 29 14.65 14.60 -14.03
C HIS A 29 15.74 14.07 -14.98
N TRP A 30 15.41 13.05 -15.79
CA TRP A 30 16.35 12.49 -16.76
C TRP A 30 16.62 13.48 -17.91
N LYS A 31 17.85 13.97 -17.99
CA LYS A 31 18.28 14.91 -19.04
C LYS A 31 18.48 14.19 -20.37
N GLY A 32 17.98 14.79 -21.46
CA GLY A 32 18.17 14.28 -22.82
C GLY A 32 17.33 13.05 -23.17
N TRP A 33 16.35 12.71 -22.34
CA TRP A 33 15.43 11.60 -22.59
C TRP A 33 14.01 12.14 -22.76
N THR A 34 13.27 11.57 -23.70
CA THR A 34 11.81 11.73 -23.75
C THR A 34 11.13 10.56 -23.06
N TYR A 35 9.86 10.74 -22.66
CA TYR A 35 9.07 9.67 -22.07
C TYR A 35 8.96 8.46 -23.01
N GLU A 36 8.67 8.71 -24.29
CA GLU A 36 8.55 7.67 -25.31
C GLU A 36 9.85 6.87 -25.48
N GLN A 37 11.00 7.57 -25.56
CA GLN A 37 12.30 6.92 -25.61
C GLN A 37 12.55 6.10 -24.36
N ALA A 38 12.29 6.64 -23.17
CA ALA A 38 12.50 5.92 -21.92
C ALA A 38 11.63 4.65 -21.79
N MET A 39 10.42 4.66 -22.35
CA MET A 39 9.52 3.50 -22.36
C MET A 39 9.96 2.38 -23.31
N GLN A 40 10.79 2.68 -24.31
CA GLN A 40 11.38 1.68 -25.22
C GLN A 40 12.52 0.88 -24.56
N PHE A 41 13.20 1.44 -23.54
CA PHE A 41 14.27 0.75 -22.82
C PHE A 41 13.73 0.00 -21.60
N ASP A 42 13.91 -1.32 -21.55
CA ASP A 42 13.32 -2.18 -20.52
C ASP A 42 13.63 -1.74 -19.09
N MET A 43 14.90 -1.41 -18.80
CA MET A 43 15.29 -0.95 -17.46
C MET A 43 14.60 0.35 -17.07
N ARG A 44 14.54 1.33 -17.98
CA ARG A 44 13.94 2.64 -17.70
C ARG A 44 12.43 2.53 -17.55
N ARG A 45 11.78 1.76 -18.41
CA ARG A 45 10.36 1.42 -18.29
C ARG A 45 10.04 0.83 -16.91
N ARG A 46 10.80 -0.18 -16.46
CA ARG A 46 10.58 -0.78 -15.12
C ARG A 46 10.76 0.22 -13.99
N LEU A 47 11.75 1.11 -14.09
CA LEU A 47 11.94 2.16 -13.09
C LEU A 47 10.74 3.13 -13.05
N ILE A 48 10.25 3.56 -14.21
CA ILE A 48 9.06 4.40 -14.33
C ILE A 48 7.85 3.68 -13.72
N GLU A 49 7.64 2.41 -14.04
CA GLU A 49 6.54 1.60 -13.51
C GLU A 49 6.60 1.46 -11.97
N CYS A 50 7.77 1.16 -11.41
CA CYS A 50 7.94 1.09 -9.96
C CYS A 50 7.62 2.42 -9.29
N ARG A 51 8.11 3.54 -9.84
CA ARG A 51 7.85 4.87 -9.27
C ARG A 51 6.39 5.30 -9.46
N ALA A 52 5.78 4.98 -10.60
CA ALA A 52 4.36 5.21 -10.84
C ALA A 52 3.48 4.41 -9.86
N ALA A 53 3.86 3.16 -9.56
CA ALA A 53 3.20 2.35 -8.54
C ALA A 53 3.32 2.94 -7.13
N ALA A 54 4.45 3.59 -6.82
CA ALA A 54 4.65 4.30 -5.56
C ALA A 54 3.80 5.58 -5.46
N LEU A 55 3.74 6.38 -6.53
CA LEU A 55 2.88 7.58 -6.60
C LEU A 55 1.41 7.22 -6.42
N ARG A 56 0.94 6.25 -7.21
CA ARG A 56 -0.41 5.71 -7.10
C ARG A 56 -0.71 5.17 -5.70
N LYS A 57 0.27 4.57 -5.01
CA LYS A 57 0.10 4.13 -3.62
C LYS A 57 -0.11 5.33 -2.70
N ALA A 58 0.73 6.37 -2.82
CA ALA A 58 0.64 7.56 -2.00
C ALA A 58 -0.72 8.26 -2.18
N GLU A 59 -1.21 8.39 -3.41
CA GLU A 59 -2.53 8.97 -3.71
C GLU A 59 -3.67 8.15 -3.07
N TRP A 60 -3.62 6.82 -3.18
CA TRP A 60 -4.59 5.95 -2.54
C TRP A 60 -4.52 6.01 -1.00
N GLU A 61 -3.32 6.15 -0.43
CA GLU A 61 -3.16 6.34 1.01
C GLU A 61 -3.63 7.71 1.50
N ALA A 62 -3.66 8.72 0.63
CA ALA A 62 -4.21 10.04 0.97
C ALA A 62 -5.74 10.01 1.06
N THR A 63 -6.42 9.14 0.32
CA THR A 63 -7.89 9.00 0.33
C THR A 63 -8.40 7.95 1.33
N THR A 64 -7.51 7.11 1.86
CA THR A 64 -7.87 5.99 2.73
C THR A 64 -7.13 6.01 4.07
N LYS A 65 -7.85 5.71 5.15
CA LYS A 65 -7.29 5.58 6.50
C LYS A 65 -7.25 4.12 6.92
N ARG A 66 -6.16 3.74 7.59
CA ARG A 66 -6.03 2.40 8.17
C ARG A 66 -6.91 2.28 9.42
N THR A 67 -7.69 1.21 9.50
CA THR A 67 -8.47 0.91 10.72
C THR A 67 -7.66 0.05 11.68
N THR A 68 -8.06 0.04 12.94
CA THR A 68 -7.50 -0.84 13.95
C THR A 68 -8.60 -1.80 14.41
N VAL A 69 -8.31 -3.10 14.39
CA VAL A 69 -9.28 -4.15 14.72
C VAL A 69 -8.75 -4.97 15.91
N PRO A 70 -9.59 -5.27 16.91
CA PRO A 70 -9.22 -6.18 17.98
C PRO A 70 -9.13 -7.61 17.44
N VAL A 71 -7.98 -8.26 17.65
CA VAL A 71 -7.78 -9.67 17.30
C VAL A 71 -7.40 -10.46 18.56
N ARG A 72 -8.11 -11.56 18.79
CA ARG A 72 -7.82 -12.48 19.90
C ARG A 72 -6.62 -13.34 19.54
N ARG A 73 -5.58 -13.33 20.38
CA ARG A 73 -4.36 -14.11 20.22
C ARG A 73 -4.13 -15.00 21.44
N VAL A 74 -3.51 -16.14 21.20
CA VAL A 74 -3.07 -17.06 22.26
C VAL A 74 -1.84 -16.44 22.95
N ARG A 75 -1.85 -16.42 24.27
CA ARG A 75 -0.67 -16.17 25.10
C ARG A 75 -0.02 -17.51 25.40
N LEU A 76 1.23 -17.67 25.00
CA LEU A 76 2.02 -18.87 25.25
C LEU A 76 2.83 -18.69 26.54
N GLY A 77 2.95 -19.76 27.32
CA GLY A 77 3.86 -19.84 28.46
C GLY A 77 5.31 -20.04 28.01
N SER A 78 6.24 -20.10 28.98
CA SER A 78 7.65 -20.44 28.74
C SER A 78 7.83 -21.73 27.95
N ASP A 79 6.92 -22.67 28.16
CA ASP A 79 6.98 -24.03 27.61
C ASP A 79 6.30 -24.11 26.23
N GLY A 80 5.81 -22.98 25.69
CA GLY A 80 5.11 -22.91 24.41
C GLY A 80 3.66 -23.40 24.43
N HIS A 81 3.16 -23.88 25.58
CA HIS A 81 1.75 -24.25 25.75
C HIS A 81 0.86 -23.00 25.92
N PRO A 82 -0.41 -23.05 25.46
CA PRO A 82 -1.36 -21.95 25.63
C PRO A 82 -1.73 -21.77 27.11
N VAL A 83 -1.40 -20.60 27.67
CA VAL A 83 -1.70 -20.24 29.08
C VAL A 83 -2.94 -19.36 29.17
N GLY A 84 -3.34 -18.74 28.06
CA GLY A 84 -4.56 -17.95 28.01
C GLY A 84 -4.74 -17.23 26.68
N TYR A 85 -5.69 -16.30 26.65
CA TYR A 85 -5.96 -15.47 25.48
C TYR A 85 -5.84 -14.00 25.85
N VAL A 86 -5.37 -13.21 24.89
CA VAL A 86 -5.26 -11.76 25.02
C VAL A 86 -5.81 -11.11 23.75
N THR A 87 -6.49 -9.97 23.91
CA THR A 87 -6.92 -9.15 22.79
C THR A 87 -5.80 -8.18 22.42
N GLN A 88 -5.36 -8.21 21.18
CA GLN A 88 -4.37 -7.27 20.65
C GLN A 88 -5.01 -6.41 19.56
N MET A 89 -4.86 -5.10 19.67
CA MET A 89 -5.21 -4.17 18.61
C MET A 89 -4.19 -4.32 17.47
N VAL A 90 -4.67 -4.64 16.26
CA VAL A 90 -3.81 -4.80 15.08
C VAL A 90 -4.34 -3.97 13.92
N ASN A 91 -3.46 -3.74 12.95
CA ASN A 91 -3.82 -3.11 11.69
C ASN A 91 -4.93 -3.91 10.98
N GLY A 92 -6.09 -3.29 10.84
CA GLY A 92 -7.23 -3.77 10.07
C GLY A 92 -7.22 -3.27 8.62
N PRO A 93 -8.31 -3.48 7.88
CA PRO A 93 -8.46 -3.04 6.50
C PRO A 93 -8.42 -1.51 6.39
N ARG A 94 -8.04 -0.99 5.22
CA ARG A 94 -8.18 0.45 4.95
C ARG A 94 -9.63 0.78 4.61
N LYS A 95 -10.09 1.95 5.06
CA LYS A 95 -11.42 2.50 4.77
C LYS A 95 -11.30 3.90 4.18
N PRO A 96 -12.23 4.34 3.31
CA PRO A 96 -12.24 5.70 2.80
C PRO A 96 -12.37 6.71 3.94
N ILE A 97 -11.69 7.84 3.81
CA ILE A 97 -11.83 8.96 4.74
C ILE A 97 -13.17 9.64 4.43
N VAL A 98 -14.08 9.67 5.40
CA VAL A 98 -15.36 10.37 5.30
C VAL A 98 -15.29 11.63 6.15
N GLN A 99 -15.50 12.79 5.54
CA GLN A 99 -15.65 14.04 6.27
C GLN A 99 -17.08 14.09 6.84
N PRO A 100 -17.26 14.25 8.16
CA PRO A 100 -18.60 14.48 8.70
C PRO A 100 -19.09 15.85 8.25
N ASP A 101 -20.31 15.91 7.70
CA ASP A 101 -20.98 17.17 7.43
C ASP A 101 -21.23 17.90 8.75
N LEU A 102 -20.71 19.12 8.87
CA LEU A 102 -20.99 20.00 10.00
C LEU A 102 -22.33 20.68 9.70
N ILE A 103 -23.38 20.25 10.42
CA ILE A 103 -24.71 20.90 10.43
C ILE A 103 -24.63 22.18 11.26
#